data_AF-A0A9W6JA48-F1
#
_entry.id   AF-A0A9W6JA48-F1
#
_cell.length_a   1.000
_cell.length_b   1.000
_cell.length_c   1.000
_cell.angle_alpha   90.00
_cell.angle_beta   90.00
_cell.angle_gamma   90.00
#
_symmetry.space_group_name_H-M   'P 1'
#
loop_
_entity.id
_entity.type
_entity.pdbx_description
1 polymer ?
#
loop_
_entity_poly.entity_id
_entity_poly.type
_entity_poly.pdbx_seq_one_letter_code
_entity_poly.pdbx_strand_id
1 'polypeptide(L)'
;MNLAGYERAKFELSDLLQTIITLKLTAENRALHDRLQDLLARLAEDRFNLVVAGRFNRGKSSLMNAILGLDRLPTGIVPLTSVITTVSYGTTEKVIIKYQQSRLDSEIPLAKLPAYVTQEGNPGNSRSIATANIELPAEILRRGFYFVDTPGLGSVIAENTATTNAFLPEADALLLVTSFESPLTEEELAFFTRASNSDLPVFVALNKQDLATRPEREQAVAFVRDHLLGLEGRPPVEVFAVSARDGLAAKLSGDSHGLVASGLPPLENALVGFLLEKKRTAFLSRMCARLEDLVDDLPPFEESTGLRQQAQALTAKYRDTVAADKPPERGAAATERFNLAQLRSCEICAAVDARGWDFLARFQYELATDRDCQADFAARSGFCCYHTAEYQELASPFGTCSGYPPLLERVAASLRSGALAGETEMRSAVEALLPSRGACPMCAVSDKAELRAVADVSDRLRSGDATGTQTLSALCLPHLAAVANSIDNPDVLRALLNQQALTLERTAEDMRRFTLKQSATRRQLQTKEEQSASLRALALVAGRRNVNFAAGQTVVSPPASHRTRRRVAGDRP
;
A
#
# COMPACT_ATOMS: atom_id res chain seq x y z
N MET A 1 9.28 15.80 8.85
CA MET A 1 10.13 14.83 8.17
C MET A 1 9.47 14.38 6.87
N ASN A 2 10.15 14.62 5.74
CA ASN A 2 9.69 14.16 4.42
C ASN A 2 9.78 12.62 4.28
N LEU A 3 9.18 12.06 3.23
CA LEU A 3 9.13 10.61 3.00
C LEU A 3 10.53 9.98 2.90
N ALA A 4 11.46 10.63 2.21
CA ALA A 4 12.83 10.15 2.07
C ALA A 4 13.58 10.06 3.42
N GLY A 5 13.37 11.03 4.31
CA GLY A 5 13.92 11.02 5.67
C GLY A 5 13.33 9.90 6.52
N TYR A 6 12.02 9.66 6.41
CA TYR A 6 11.34 8.55 7.08
C TYR A 6 11.86 7.19 6.61
N GLU A 7 12.00 7.01 5.30
CA GLU A 7 12.52 5.77 4.73
C GLU A 7 13.96 5.50 5.16
N ARG A 8 14.84 6.51 5.12
CA ARG A 8 16.22 6.37 5.60
C ARG A 8 16.28 5.95 7.07
N ALA A 9 15.46 6.57 7.92
CA ALA A 9 15.39 6.22 9.34
C ALA A 9 14.89 4.77 9.55
N LYS A 10 13.88 4.33 8.80
CA LYS A 10 13.42 2.94 8.82
C LYS A 10 14.52 1.95 8.42
N PHE A 11 15.31 2.28 7.39
CA PHE A 11 16.43 1.42 6.97
C PHE A 11 17.51 1.32 8.04
N GLU A 12 17.94 2.46 8.63
CA GLU A 12 18.93 2.47 9.71
C GLU A 12 18.45 1.67 10.95
N LEU A 13 17.18 1.82 11.34
CA LEU A 13 16.59 1.04 12.44
C LEU A 13 16.48 -0.45 12.12
N SER A 14 16.09 -0.80 10.88
CA SER A 14 15.98 -2.19 10.44
C SER A 14 17.34 -2.88 10.45
N ASP A 15 18.40 -2.19 10.04
CA ASP A 15 19.76 -2.73 10.01
C ASP A 15 20.29 -3.03 11.42
N LEU A 16 20.08 -2.11 12.36
CA LEU A 16 20.43 -2.32 13.76
C LEU A 16 19.62 -3.46 14.39
N LEU A 17 18.30 -3.50 14.16
CA LEU A 17 17.44 -4.60 14.64
C LEU A 17 17.89 -5.95 14.10
N GLN A 18 18.20 -6.04 12.81
CA GLN A 18 18.68 -7.28 12.20
C GLN A 18 20.02 -7.70 12.79
N THR A 19 20.95 -6.76 12.98
CA THR A 19 22.24 -7.01 13.64
C THR A 19 22.02 -7.66 15.00
N ILE A 20 21.16 -7.07 15.84
CA ILE A 20 20.85 -7.60 17.18
C ILE A 20 20.16 -8.97 17.10
N ILE A 21 19.21 -9.16 16.18
CA ILE A 21 18.48 -10.43 16.01
C ILE A 21 19.43 -11.56 15.57
N THR A 22 20.43 -11.27 14.75
CA THR A 22 21.38 -12.29 14.26
C THR A 22 22.37 -12.77 15.32
N LEU A 23 22.49 -12.06 16.45
CA LEU A 23 23.29 -12.51 17.58
C LEU A 23 22.69 -13.81 18.14
N LYS A 24 23.55 -14.80 18.42
CA LYS A 24 23.14 -16.07 19.03
C LYS A 24 22.78 -15.87 20.50
N LEU A 25 21.60 -15.31 20.74
CA LEU A 25 21.00 -15.20 22.07
C LEU A 25 20.74 -16.61 22.63
N THR A 26 21.09 -16.82 23.90
CA THR A 26 20.89 -18.09 24.62
C THR A 26 19.41 -18.45 24.75
N ALA A 27 19.10 -19.71 25.12
CA ALA A 27 17.72 -20.16 25.33
C ALA A 27 16.94 -19.30 26.35
N GLU A 28 17.64 -18.73 27.34
CA GLU A 28 17.09 -17.81 28.34
C GLU A 28 16.59 -16.47 27.76
N ASN A 29 17.11 -16.07 26.59
CA ASN A 29 16.80 -14.80 25.93
C ASN A 29 15.77 -14.94 24.80
N ARG A 30 15.11 -16.09 24.68
CA ARG A 30 14.10 -16.32 23.62
C ARG A 30 12.99 -15.26 23.62
N ALA A 31 12.49 -14.89 24.79
CA ALA A 31 11.43 -13.88 24.90
C ALA A 31 11.88 -12.49 24.43
N LEU A 32 13.16 -12.12 24.63
CA LEU A 32 13.72 -10.89 24.10
C LEU A 32 13.88 -10.95 22.58
N HIS A 33 14.37 -12.09 22.07
CA HIS A 33 14.49 -12.33 20.63
C HIS A 33 13.13 -12.22 19.91
N ASP A 34 12.07 -12.81 20.49
CA ASP A 34 10.72 -12.73 19.94
C ASP A 34 10.18 -11.29 19.94
N ARG A 35 10.48 -10.50 20.99
CA ARG A 35 10.14 -9.06 21.06
C ARG A 35 10.88 -8.23 20.01
N LEU A 36 12.17 -8.49 19.79
CA LEU A 36 12.97 -7.83 18.74
C LEU A 36 12.45 -8.17 17.33
N GLN A 37 12.10 -9.44 17.10
CA GLN A 37 11.49 -9.86 15.83
C GLN A 37 10.12 -9.22 15.60
N ASP A 38 9.29 -9.08 16.64
CA ASP A 38 8.02 -8.37 16.52
C ASP A 38 8.23 -6.86 16.28
N LEU A 39 9.23 -6.24 16.91
CA LEU A 39 9.57 -4.84 16.66
C LEU A 39 10.03 -4.61 15.21
N LEU A 40 10.85 -5.51 14.66
CA LEU A 40 11.24 -5.49 13.25
C LEU A 40 10.02 -5.68 12.33
N ALA A 41 9.10 -6.59 12.67
CA ALA A 41 7.87 -6.79 11.91
C ALA A 41 6.97 -5.54 11.93
N ARG A 42 6.82 -4.88 13.08
CA ARG A 42 6.10 -3.60 13.20
C ARG A 42 6.68 -2.54 12.30
N LEU A 43 8.01 -2.38 12.34
CA LEU A 43 8.74 -1.44 11.50
C LEU A 43 8.53 -1.74 10.01
N ALA A 44 8.54 -3.01 9.63
CA ALA A 44 8.30 -3.44 8.25
C ALA A 44 6.87 -3.16 7.77
N GLU A 45 5.87 -3.35 8.64
CA GLU A 45 4.44 -3.24 8.33
C GLU A 45 3.89 -1.79 8.45
N ASP A 46 4.69 -0.83 8.94
CA ASP A 46 4.21 0.49 9.40
C ASP A 46 2.98 0.39 10.30
N ARG A 47 3.03 -0.63 11.16
CA ARG A 47 1.96 -1.04 12.04
C ARG A 47 1.81 0.00 13.14
N PHE A 48 0.88 0.93 12.95
CA PHE A 48 0.58 1.96 13.93
C PHE A 48 -0.60 1.52 14.80
N ASN A 49 -0.29 1.10 16.02
CA ASN A 49 -1.25 0.58 16.98
C ASN A 49 -1.98 1.75 17.66
N LEU A 50 -3.24 1.97 17.27
CA LEU A 50 -4.17 2.82 18.00
C LEU A 50 -4.90 1.95 19.03
N VAL A 51 -4.45 2.02 20.27
CA VAL A 51 -5.08 1.29 21.37
C VAL A 51 -6.35 2.01 21.79
N VAL A 52 -7.47 1.29 21.86
CA VAL A 52 -8.75 1.81 22.35
C VAL A 52 -8.94 1.30 23.77
N ALA A 53 -8.93 2.22 24.73
CA ALA A 53 -9.05 1.90 26.15
C ALA A 53 -10.18 2.70 26.80
N GLY A 54 -10.66 2.21 27.93
CA GLY A 54 -11.80 2.80 28.64
C GLY A 54 -12.52 1.75 29.47
N ARG A 55 -13.28 2.20 30.46
CA ARG A 55 -14.00 1.28 31.35
C ARG A 55 -15.03 0.44 30.57
N PHE A 56 -15.55 -0.58 31.24
CA PHE A 56 -16.66 -1.35 30.72
C PHE A 56 -17.88 -0.47 30.37
N ASN A 57 -18.63 -0.84 29.33
CA ASN A 57 -19.85 -0.15 28.87
C ASN A 57 -19.68 1.33 28.42
N ARG A 58 -18.47 1.75 28.04
CA ARG A 58 -18.21 3.07 27.42
C ARG A 58 -18.48 3.12 25.92
N GLY A 59 -18.80 1.98 25.30
CA GLY A 59 -19.06 1.89 23.86
C GLY A 59 -17.80 1.91 23.00
N LYS A 60 -16.67 1.33 23.47
CA LYS A 60 -15.40 1.22 22.73
C LYS A 60 -15.59 0.57 21.36
N SER A 61 -16.08 -0.67 21.34
CA SER A 61 -16.29 -1.43 20.10
C SER A 61 -17.35 -0.78 19.20
N SER A 62 -18.37 -0.13 19.79
CA SER A 62 -19.34 0.68 19.04
C SER A 62 -18.70 1.89 18.36
N LEU A 63 -17.81 2.59 19.06
CA LEU A 63 -17.06 3.73 18.50
C LEU A 63 -16.11 3.26 17.41
N MET A 64 -15.45 2.12 17.58
CA MET A 64 -14.62 1.51 16.53
C MET A 64 -15.47 1.18 15.29
N ASN A 65 -16.63 0.53 15.43
CA ASN A 65 -17.54 0.29 14.30
C ASN A 65 -17.93 1.61 13.61
N ALA A 66 -18.24 2.66 14.39
CA ALA A 66 -18.57 3.99 13.85
C ALA A 66 -17.41 4.61 13.06
N ILE A 67 -16.19 4.57 13.61
CA ILE A 67 -14.97 5.09 12.95
C ILE A 67 -14.69 4.32 11.66
N LEU A 68 -14.78 2.99 11.71
CA LEU A 68 -14.60 2.11 10.54
C LEU A 68 -15.71 2.27 9.50
N GLY A 69 -16.90 2.73 9.91
CA GLY A 69 -18.11 2.74 9.09
C GLY A 69 -18.67 1.35 8.81
N LEU A 70 -18.33 0.37 9.64
CA LEU A 70 -18.68 -1.04 9.47
C LEU A 70 -19.22 -1.58 10.78
N ASP A 71 -20.37 -2.25 10.75
CA ASP A 71 -20.92 -2.96 11.91
C ASP A 71 -20.44 -4.41 11.93
N ARG A 72 -19.23 -4.62 12.48
CA ARG A 72 -18.50 -5.90 12.39
C ARG A 72 -17.89 -6.37 13.70
N LEU A 73 -17.52 -5.45 14.58
CA LEU A 73 -17.03 -5.79 15.91
C LEU A 73 -18.20 -6.09 16.86
N PRO A 74 -18.08 -7.11 17.74
CA PRO A 74 -19.13 -7.45 18.69
C PRO A 74 -19.35 -6.31 19.69
N THR A 75 -20.61 -5.93 19.92
CA THR A 75 -21.02 -4.89 20.88
C THR A 75 -22.08 -5.42 21.84
N GLY A 76 -22.12 -4.92 23.09
CA GLY A 76 -23.04 -5.43 24.10
C GLY A 76 -22.87 -4.80 25.50
N ILE A 77 -23.82 -5.13 26.38
CA ILE A 77 -24.03 -4.52 27.71
C ILE A 77 -23.44 -5.32 28.88
N VAL A 78 -22.87 -6.50 28.63
CA VAL A 78 -22.05 -7.30 29.57
C VAL A 78 -20.57 -7.30 29.12
N PRO A 79 -19.57 -7.55 30.00
CA PRO A 79 -18.16 -7.59 29.61
C PRO A 79 -17.96 -8.54 28.44
N LEU A 80 -17.79 -7.99 27.24
CA LEU A 80 -17.66 -8.81 26.05
C LEU A 80 -16.23 -9.27 25.88
N THR A 81 -15.22 -8.42 25.80
CA THR A 81 -13.88 -8.85 25.38
C THR A 81 -13.11 -9.62 26.46
N SER A 82 -12.77 -10.88 26.18
CA SER A 82 -11.86 -11.74 26.97
C SER A 82 -10.46 -11.85 26.36
N VAL A 83 -10.29 -11.38 25.11
CA VAL A 83 -9.08 -11.51 24.32
C VAL A 83 -8.76 -10.18 23.64
N ILE A 84 -7.48 -9.82 23.56
CA ILE A 84 -7.02 -8.67 22.77
C ILE A 84 -7.38 -8.92 21.30
N THR A 85 -8.17 -8.00 20.75
CA THR A 85 -8.65 -8.09 19.38
C THR A 85 -8.05 -6.96 18.56
N THR A 86 -7.31 -7.30 17.50
CA THR A 86 -6.74 -6.33 16.59
C THR A 86 -7.58 -6.23 15.32
N VAL A 87 -7.69 -5.04 14.75
CA VAL A 87 -8.38 -4.80 13.49
C VAL A 87 -7.39 -4.20 12.52
N SER A 88 -7.13 -4.90 11.42
CA SER A 88 -6.18 -4.52 10.38
C SER A 88 -6.85 -4.49 9.01
N TYR A 89 -6.19 -3.86 8.03
CA TYR A 89 -6.68 -3.88 6.67
C TYR A 89 -6.52 -5.26 6.03
N GLY A 90 -7.57 -5.71 5.34
CA GLY A 90 -7.50 -6.84 4.41
C GLY A 90 -8.48 -6.65 3.26
N THR A 91 -8.21 -7.28 2.13
CA THR A 91 -9.06 -7.18 0.93
C THR A 91 -10.36 -7.97 1.06
N THR A 92 -10.41 -8.92 2.00
CA THR A 92 -11.56 -9.76 2.30
C THR A 92 -11.77 -9.82 3.81
N GLU A 93 -13.02 -9.90 4.26
CA GLU A 93 -13.34 -10.08 5.67
C GLU A 93 -12.88 -11.47 6.15
N LYS A 94 -11.94 -11.51 7.10
CA LYS A 94 -11.53 -12.76 7.74
C LYS A 94 -10.98 -12.50 9.15
N VAL A 95 -10.92 -13.55 9.95
CA VAL A 95 -10.36 -13.49 11.31
C VAL A 95 -9.26 -14.53 11.43
N ILE A 96 -8.10 -14.11 11.94
CA ILE A 96 -6.95 -14.95 12.20
C ILE A 96 -6.79 -15.06 13.72
N ILE A 97 -6.95 -16.27 14.25
CA ILE A 97 -6.78 -16.58 15.67
C ILE A 97 -5.37 -17.11 15.90
N LYS A 98 -4.65 -16.47 16.82
CA LYS A 98 -3.36 -16.93 17.33
C LYS A 98 -3.53 -17.52 18.72
N TYR A 99 -3.06 -18.74 18.93
CA TYR A 99 -3.10 -19.39 20.24
C TYR A 99 -1.77 -19.21 20.98
N GLN A 100 -1.80 -19.12 22.30
CA GLN A 100 -0.61 -18.88 23.13
C GLN A 100 0.46 -19.97 23.01
N GLN A 101 0.07 -21.22 22.72
CA GLN A 101 0.97 -22.39 22.68
C GLN A 101 1.03 -23.09 21.30
N SER A 102 0.32 -22.57 20.29
CA SER A 102 0.34 -23.13 18.93
C SER A 102 1.21 -22.28 18.01
N ARG A 103 1.92 -22.93 17.08
CA ARG A 103 2.62 -22.25 15.98
C ARG A 103 1.76 -22.05 14.73
N LEU A 104 0.54 -22.60 14.72
CA LEU A 104 -0.36 -22.52 13.58
C LEU A 104 -1.49 -21.55 13.92
N ASP A 105 -1.59 -20.51 13.09
CA ASP A 105 -2.70 -19.57 13.07
C ASP A 105 -3.93 -20.26 12.47
N SER A 106 -5.12 -19.97 13.01
CA SER A 106 -6.39 -20.52 12.52
C SER A 106 -7.23 -19.42 11.91
N GLU A 107 -7.60 -19.59 10.64
CA GLU A 107 -8.56 -18.71 9.97
C GLU A 107 -9.99 -19.14 10.31
N ILE A 108 -10.81 -18.18 10.77
CA ILE A 108 -12.23 -18.38 11.03
C ILE A 108 -13.07 -17.32 10.30
N PRO A 109 -14.31 -17.64 9.91
CA PRO A 109 -15.26 -16.63 9.45
C PRO A 109 -15.58 -15.62 10.56
N LEU A 110 -15.78 -14.36 10.19
CA LEU A 110 -16.08 -13.27 11.13
C LEU A 110 -17.31 -13.56 12.00
N ALA A 111 -18.33 -14.23 11.47
CA ALA A 111 -19.53 -14.61 12.22
C ALA A 111 -19.23 -15.50 13.43
N LYS A 112 -18.09 -16.22 13.44
CA LYS A 112 -17.68 -17.05 14.58
C LYS A 112 -16.85 -16.29 15.61
N LEU A 113 -16.39 -15.07 15.31
CA LEU A 113 -15.57 -14.25 16.20
C LEU A 113 -16.10 -14.18 17.64
N PRO A 114 -17.42 -13.97 17.90
CA PRO A 114 -17.93 -13.89 19.27
C PRO A 114 -17.61 -15.13 20.11
N ALA A 115 -17.60 -16.32 19.52
CA ALA A 115 -17.29 -17.58 20.21
C ALA A 115 -15.83 -17.68 20.70
N TYR A 116 -14.95 -16.79 20.24
CA TYR A 116 -13.51 -16.81 20.55
C TYR A 116 -13.09 -15.64 21.43
N VAL A 117 -13.64 -14.44 21.19
CA VAL A 117 -13.17 -13.21 21.86
C VAL A 117 -14.09 -12.72 22.95
N THR A 118 -15.31 -13.29 23.09
CA THR A 118 -16.26 -12.83 24.10
C THR A 118 -16.18 -13.62 25.41
N GLN A 119 -16.57 -13.04 26.55
CA GLN A 119 -16.70 -13.77 27.82
C GLN A 119 -17.80 -14.84 27.77
N GLU A 120 -18.86 -14.63 26.98
CA GLU A 120 -19.92 -15.62 26.79
C GLU A 120 -19.43 -16.84 25.98
N GLY A 121 -18.65 -16.59 24.92
CA GLY A 121 -18.13 -17.66 24.05
C GLY A 121 -16.81 -18.30 24.53
N ASN A 122 -15.97 -17.54 25.22
CA ASN A 122 -14.65 -17.92 25.71
C ASN A 122 -14.39 -17.27 27.09
N PRO A 123 -15.06 -17.76 28.15
CA PRO A 123 -14.93 -17.23 29.50
C PRO A 123 -13.49 -17.37 29.99
N GLY A 124 -12.95 -16.29 30.58
CA GLY A 124 -11.59 -16.27 31.15
C GLY A 124 -10.48 -16.66 30.16
N ASN A 125 -10.72 -16.51 28.85
CA ASN A 125 -9.83 -16.99 27.80
C ASN A 125 -9.44 -18.49 27.94
N SER A 126 -10.39 -19.34 28.31
CA SER A 126 -10.23 -20.81 28.42
C SER A 126 -9.66 -21.49 27.16
N ARG A 127 -9.84 -20.87 25.98
CA ARG A 127 -9.28 -21.33 24.70
C ARG A 127 -7.80 -20.96 24.47
N SER A 128 -7.16 -20.30 25.45
CA SER A 128 -5.74 -19.90 25.40
C SER A 128 -5.38 -19.12 24.13
N ILE A 129 -6.22 -18.15 23.77
CA ILE A 129 -6.01 -17.30 22.60
C ILE A 129 -5.06 -16.16 22.99
N ALA A 130 -4.00 -15.98 22.21
CA ALA A 130 -3.08 -14.87 22.37
C ALA A 130 -3.68 -13.59 21.79
N THR A 131 -4.09 -13.64 20.52
CA THR A 131 -4.72 -12.51 19.82
C THR A 131 -5.72 -13.00 18.78
N ALA A 132 -6.72 -12.16 18.50
CA ALA A 132 -7.62 -12.33 17.37
C ALA A 132 -7.46 -11.15 16.42
N ASN A 133 -6.93 -11.38 15.22
CA ASN A 133 -6.78 -10.35 14.20
C ASN A 133 -7.93 -10.38 13.20
N ILE A 134 -8.67 -9.29 13.12
CA ILE A 134 -9.78 -9.10 12.19
C ILE A 134 -9.28 -8.28 11.00
N GLU A 135 -9.35 -8.85 9.81
CA GLU A 135 -9.04 -8.15 8.57
C GLU A 135 -10.33 -7.61 7.96
N LEU A 136 -10.42 -6.29 7.76
CA LEU A 136 -11.57 -5.62 7.15
C LEU A 136 -11.16 -4.73 5.98
N PRO A 137 -12.00 -4.61 4.93
CA PRO A 137 -11.76 -3.74 3.79
C PRO A 137 -12.13 -2.28 4.07
N ALA A 138 -11.63 -1.71 5.17
CA ALA A 138 -11.87 -0.31 5.53
C ALA A 138 -10.69 0.60 5.16
N GLU A 139 -10.96 1.71 4.46
CA GLU A 139 -9.91 2.63 3.97
C GLU A 139 -9.09 3.26 5.09
N ILE A 140 -9.69 3.52 6.26
CA ILE A 140 -8.97 4.03 7.42
C ILE A 140 -7.90 3.04 7.92
N LEU A 141 -8.17 1.73 7.85
CA LEU A 141 -7.20 0.68 8.20
C LEU A 141 -6.07 0.60 7.17
N ARG A 142 -6.37 0.83 5.89
CA ARG A 142 -5.38 0.81 4.79
C ARG A 142 -4.29 1.86 4.97
N ARG A 143 -4.63 3.00 5.60
CA ARG A 143 -3.69 4.07 5.96
C ARG A 143 -2.74 3.67 7.12
N GLY A 144 -2.85 2.42 7.57
CA GLY A 144 -1.99 1.77 8.55
C GLY A 144 -2.45 1.97 9.98
N PHE A 145 -3.74 2.19 10.21
CA PHE A 145 -4.34 2.03 11.53
C PHE A 145 -4.47 0.55 11.84
N TYR A 146 -3.90 0.15 12.97
CA TYR A 146 -4.21 -1.10 13.62
C TYR A 146 -4.98 -0.74 14.89
N PHE A 147 -6.30 -0.91 14.85
CA PHE A 147 -7.07 -0.71 16.07
C PHE A 147 -6.83 -1.89 16.97
N VAL A 148 -6.56 -1.63 18.23
CA VAL A 148 -6.46 -2.66 19.24
C VAL A 148 -7.60 -2.44 20.22
N ASP A 149 -8.58 -3.34 20.18
CA ASP A 149 -9.61 -3.43 21.21
C ASP A 149 -9.02 -4.22 22.38
N THR A 150 -8.96 -3.55 23.53
CA THR A 150 -8.43 -4.12 24.77
C THR A 150 -9.59 -4.45 25.73
N PRO A 151 -9.45 -5.50 26.56
CA PRO A 151 -10.38 -5.73 27.67
C PRO A 151 -10.58 -4.46 28.53
N GLY A 152 -11.80 -4.21 29.01
CA GLY A 152 -12.13 -2.95 29.67
C GLY A 152 -11.32 -2.68 30.95
N LEU A 153 -10.96 -1.40 31.18
CA LEU A 153 -10.33 -0.97 32.43
C LEU A 153 -11.27 -1.21 33.63
N GLY A 154 -10.73 -1.69 34.75
CA GLY A 154 -11.48 -1.84 36.01
C GLY A 154 -12.62 -2.88 35.93
N SER A 155 -12.46 -3.91 35.11
CA SER A 155 -13.45 -5.00 35.05
C SER A 155 -13.46 -5.82 36.35
N VAL A 156 -14.57 -6.49 36.66
CA VAL A 156 -14.72 -7.41 37.83
C VAL A 156 -13.66 -8.51 37.85
N ILE A 157 -13.04 -8.79 36.69
CA ILE A 157 -11.97 -9.78 36.51
C ILE A 157 -10.63 -9.03 36.49
N ALA A 158 -9.79 -9.24 37.51
CA ALA A 158 -8.50 -8.56 37.68
C ALA A 158 -7.52 -8.81 36.50
N GLU A 159 -7.62 -9.98 35.86
CA GLU A 159 -6.79 -10.40 34.73
C GLU A 159 -6.93 -9.44 33.52
N ASN A 160 -8.14 -8.91 33.26
CA ASN A 160 -8.38 -7.99 32.14
C ASN A 160 -7.64 -6.66 32.30
N THR A 161 -7.56 -6.13 33.52
CA THR A 161 -6.83 -4.88 33.80
C THR A 161 -5.32 -5.08 33.63
N ALA A 162 -4.80 -6.25 34.00
CA ALA A 162 -3.41 -6.61 33.77
C ALA A 162 -3.10 -6.72 32.27
N THR A 163 -4.00 -7.32 31.48
CA THR A 163 -3.87 -7.42 30.01
C THR A 163 -3.82 -6.05 29.34
N THR A 164 -4.70 -5.12 29.71
CA THR A 164 -4.74 -3.78 29.11
C THR A 164 -3.52 -2.94 29.48
N ASN A 165 -3.00 -3.09 30.71
CA ASN A 165 -1.75 -2.45 31.12
C ASN A 165 -0.53 -3.07 30.42
N ALA A 166 -0.50 -4.39 30.24
CA ALA A 166 0.57 -5.08 29.53
C ALA A 166 0.65 -4.71 28.04
N PHE A 167 -0.45 -4.22 27.46
CA PHE A 167 -0.51 -3.80 26.06
C PHE A 167 -0.20 -2.31 25.84
N LEU A 168 -0.18 -1.48 26.88
CA LEU A 168 0.13 -0.04 26.74
C LEU A 168 1.53 0.23 26.12
N PRO A 169 2.61 -0.52 26.45
CA PRO A 169 3.91 -0.36 25.79
C PRO A 169 3.85 -0.56 24.27
N GLU A 170 2.90 -1.37 23.80
CA GLU A 170 2.66 -1.68 22.40
C GLU A 170 1.83 -0.63 21.65
N ALA A 171 1.31 0.39 22.35
CA ALA A 171 0.55 1.49 21.77
C ALA A 171 1.45 2.53 21.10
N ASP A 172 1.04 3.03 19.93
CA ASP A 172 1.66 4.17 19.26
C ASP A 172 0.79 5.44 19.37
N ALA A 173 -0.51 5.26 19.63
CA ALA A 173 -1.41 6.28 20.17
C ALA A 173 -2.50 5.61 21.01
N LEU A 174 -3.16 6.41 21.85
CA LEU A 174 -4.28 6.00 22.69
C LEU A 174 -5.56 6.75 22.30
N LEU A 175 -6.65 6.02 22.08
CA LEU A 175 -8.01 6.55 22.10
C LEU A 175 -8.67 6.15 23.42
N LEU A 176 -8.72 7.09 24.37
CA LEU A 176 -9.40 6.91 25.64
C LEU A 176 -10.90 7.21 25.46
N VAL A 177 -11.75 6.20 25.69
CA VAL A 177 -13.19 6.31 25.57
C VAL A 177 -13.82 6.35 26.96
N THR A 178 -14.48 7.46 27.27
CA THR A 178 -15.29 7.64 28.47
C THR A 178 -16.75 7.98 28.07
N SER A 179 -17.68 8.13 29.02
CA SER A 179 -19.13 8.26 28.73
C SER A 179 -19.72 9.49 29.41
N PHE A 180 -20.70 10.14 28.78
CA PHE A 180 -21.49 11.22 29.39
C PHE A 180 -22.22 10.81 30.68
N GLU A 181 -22.55 9.53 30.85
CA GLU A 181 -23.21 9.02 32.06
C GLU A 181 -22.33 9.11 33.31
N SER A 182 -21.02 8.96 33.14
CA SER A 182 -20.05 9.07 34.22
C SER A 182 -18.69 9.42 33.59
N PRO A 183 -18.45 10.73 33.33
CA PRO A 183 -17.25 11.19 32.67
C PRO A 183 -16.00 10.97 33.53
N LEU A 184 -14.94 10.44 32.92
CA LEU A 184 -13.58 10.34 33.47
C LEU A 184 -13.50 9.73 34.89
N THR A 185 -13.56 8.40 34.96
CA THR A 185 -13.39 7.66 36.23
C THR A 185 -11.94 7.68 36.74
N GLU A 186 -11.72 7.39 38.03
CA GLU A 186 -10.38 7.30 38.62
C GLU A 186 -9.46 6.31 37.86
N GLU A 187 -10.01 5.16 37.42
CA GLU A 187 -9.23 4.19 36.65
C GLU A 187 -8.84 4.70 35.26
N GLU A 188 -9.75 5.42 34.59
CA GLU A 188 -9.51 6.06 33.29
C GLU A 188 -8.49 7.19 33.41
N LEU A 189 -8.57 8.00 34.47
CA LEU A 189 -7.62 9.08 34.76
C LEU A 189 -6.22 8.54 35.10
N ALA A 190 -6.14 7.46 35.87
CA ALA A 190 -4.88 6.79 36.16
C ALA A 190 -4.26 6.19 34.89
N PHE A 191 -5.06 5.60 34.00
CA PHE A 191 -4.60 5.06 32.73
C PHE A 191 -4.13 6.17 31.77
N PHE A 192 -4.89 7.27 31.65
CA PHE A 192 -4.48 8.48 30.94
C PHE A 192 -3.12 8.98 31.44
N THR A 193 -2.98 9.10 32.76
CA THR A 193 -1.75 9.59 33.40
C THR A 193 -0.54 8.73 33.05
N ARG A 194 -0.68 7.39 33.05
CA ARG A 194 0.41 6.49 32.64
C ARG A 194 0.75 6.64 31.17
N ALA A 195 -0.27 6.68 30.30
CA ALA A 195 -0.08 6.85 28.86
C ALA A 195 0.63 8.16 28.53
N SER A 196 0.20 9.26 29.13
CA SER A 196 0.80 10.58 28.94
C SER A 196 2.24 10.66 29.43
N ASN A 197 2.59 9.98 30.54
CA ASN A 197 3.98 9.93 31.04
C ASN A 197 4.95 9.20 30.09
N SER A 198 4.44 8.42 29.13
CA SER A 198 5.24 7.74 28.10
C SER A 198 5.31 8.52 26.79
N ASP A 199 4.97 9.81 26.80
CA ASP A 199 4.83 10.69 25.62
C ASP A 199 3.89 10.11 24.54
N LEU A 200 2.95 9.26 24.94
CA LEU A 200 2.00 8.64 24.03
C LEU A 200 0.97 9.69 23.59
N PRO A 201 0.73 9.89 22.28
CA PRO A 201 -0.36 10.73 21.81
C PRO A 201 -1.71 10.17 22.30
N VAL A 202 -2.49 11.00 23.01
CA VAL A 202 -3.80 10.60 23.56
C VAL A 202 -4.91 11.43 22.92
N PHE A 203 -5.97 10.74 22.50
CA PHE A 203 -7.25 11.30 22.08
C PHE A 203 -8.30 10.89 23.10
N VAL A 204 -9.19 11.80 23.49
CA VAL A 204 -10.25 11.50 24.46
C VAL A 204 -11.61 11.62 23.79
N ALA A 205 -12.34 10.51 23.70
CA ALA A 205 -13.71 10.46 23.20
C ALA A 205 -14.68 10.35 24.38
N LEU A 206 -15.50 11.39 24.57
CA LEU A 206 -16.63 11.39 25.50
C LEU A 206 -17.87 10.89 24.74
N ASN A 207 -18.14 9.60 24.85
CA ASN A 207 -19.15 8.89 24.07
C ASN A 207 -20.54 8.94 24.73
N LYS A 208 -21.57 8.56 23.97
CA LYS A 208 -23.00 8.58 24.34
C LYS A 208 -23.57 9.98 24.53
N GLN A 209 -23.15 10.96 23.72
CA GLN A 209 -23.69 12.32 23.81
C GLN A 209 -25.20 12.39 23.55
N ASP A 210 -25.77 11.38 22.90
CA ASP A 210 -27.20 11.25 22.66
C ASP A 210 -28.03 11.17 23.95
N LEU A 211 -27.40 10.87 25.08
CA LEU A 211 -28.01 10.88 26.41
C LEU A 211 -28.03 12.26 27.07
N ALA A 212 -27.35 13.25 26.49
CA ALA A 212 -27.18 14.58 27.07
C ALA A 212 -27.73 15.67 26.16
N THR A 213 -28.31 16.70 26.77
CA THR A 213 -28.70 17.95 26.10
C THR A 213 -27.47 18.78 25.74
N ARG A 214 -27.61 19.76 24.84
CA ARG A 214 -26.48 20.61 24.42
C ARG A 214 -25.76 21.32 25.60
N PRO A 215 -26.44 21.92 26.58
CA PRO A 215 -25.76 22.52 27.73
C PRO A 215 -25.00 21.51 28.59
N GLU A 216 -25.59 20.34 28.84
CA GLU A 216 -24.93 19.25 29.58
C GLU A 216 -23.70 18.73 28.83
N ARG A 217 -23.76 18.71 27.50
CA ARG A 217 -22.61 18.33 26.67
C ARG A 217 -21.44 19.28 26.86
N GLU A 218 -21.69 20.58 26.78
CA GLU A 218 -20.68 21.63 26.95
C GLU A 218 -20.07 21.57 28.37
N GLN A 219 -20.90 21.37 29.40
CA GLN A 219 -20.46 21.23 30.79
C GLN A 219 -19.57 20.00 31.01
N ALA A 220 -19.98 18.82 30.53
CA ALA A 220 -19.20 17.60 30.75
C ALA A 220 -17.89 17.59 29.94
N VAL A 221 -17.87 18.18 28.73
CA VAL A 221 -16.62 18.39 27.98
C VAL A 221 -15.68 19.32 28.72
N ALA A 222 -16.18 20.43 29.29
CA ALA A 222 -15.39 21.35 30.09
C ALA A 222 -14.85 20.65 31.34
N PHE A 223 -15.68 19.91 32.07
CA PHE A 223 -15.29 19.13 33.25
C PHE A 223 -14.11 18.19 32.94
N VAL A 224 -14.22 17.37 31.89
CA VAL A 224 -13.15 16.44 31.50
C VAL A 224 -11.90 17.21 31.09
N ARG A 225 -12.04 18.27 30.29
CA ARG A 225 -10.90 19.08 29.85
C ARG A 225 -10.15 19.70 31.02
N ASP A 226 -10.86 20.30 31.96
CA ASP A 226 -10.26 20.98 33.11
C ASP A 226 -9.53 20.01 34.04
N HIS A 227 -10.09 18.80 34.26
CA HIS A 227 -9.42 17.74 35.02
C HIS A 227 -8.15 17.23 34.35
N LEU A 228 -8.13 17.15 33.01
CA LEU A 228 -6.95 16.73 32.27
C LEU A 228 -5.89 17.83 32.19
N LEU A 229 -6.30 19.10 32.12
CA LEU A 229 -5.41 20.28 32.14
C LEU A 229 -4.76 20.51 33.51
N GLY A 230 -5.45 20.17 34.60
CA GLY A 230 -4.93 20.30 35.96
C GLY A 230 -3.78 19.35 36.30
N LEU A 231 -3.39 18.45 35.39
CA LEU A 231 -2.28 17.52 35.55
C LEU A 231 -0.97 18.21 35.11
N GLU A 232 -0.07 18.46 36.06
CA GLU A 232 1.18 19.19 35.83
C GLU A 232 2.03 18.58 34.70
N GLY A 233 2.64 19.45 33.89
CA GLY A 233 3.64 19.09 32.87
C GLY A 233 3.07 18.49 31.58
N ARG A 234 1.77 18.67 31.29
CA ARG A 234 1.11 18.00 30.16
C ARG A 234 0.58 18.95 29.10
N PRO A 235 0.67 18.57 27.80
CA PRO A 235 0.04 19.34 26.74
C PRO A 235 -1.48 19.26 26.83
N PRO A 236 -2.21 20.31 26.41
CA PRO A 236 -3.66 20.28 26.34
C PRO A 236 -4.13 19.15 25.42
N VAL A 237 -5.03 18.31 25.92
CA VAL A 237 -5.62 17.20 25.15
C VAL A 237 -7.02 17.59 24.68
N GLU A 238 -7.29 17.33 23.41
CA GLU A 238 -8.60 17.57 22.82
C GLU A 238 -9.61 16.50 23.24
N VAL A 239 -10.80 16.93 23.66
CA VAL A 239 -11.90 16.08 24.12
C VAL A 239 -13.03 16.16 23.11
N PHE A 240 -13.39 15.02 22.53
CA PHE A 240 -14.39 14.91 21.47
C PHE A 240 -15.69 14.34 22.02
N ALA A 241 -16.76 15.13 22.01
CA ALA A 241 -18.10 14.64 22.32
C ALA A 241 -18.66 13.88 21.11
N VAL A 242 -19.01 12.60 21.30
CA VAL A 242 -19.44 11.72 20.22
C VAL A 242 -20.66 10.88 20.61
N SER A 243 -21.49 10.53 19.62
CA SER A 243 -22.43 9.41 19.72
C SER A 243 -22.03 8.37 18.69
N ALA A 244 -21.37 7.31 19.16
CA ALA A 244 -20.99 6.20 18.30
C ALA A 244 -22.22 5.53 17.63
N ARG A 245 -23.34 5.43 18.37
CA ARG A 245 -24.59 4.84 17.87
C ARG A 245 -25.13 5.63 16.69
N ASP A 246 -25.34 6.93 16.90
CA ASP A 246 -25.95 7.79 15.89
C ASP A 246 -24.98 8.01 14.71
N GLY A 247 -23.68 8.10 14.98
CA GLY A 247 -22.65 8.23 13.94
C GLY A 247 -22.55 7.01 13.02
N LEU A 248 -22.63 5.79 13.59
CA LEU A 248 -22.67 4.57 12.78
C LEU A 248 -23.95 4.48 11.95
N ALA A 249 -25.12 4.72 12.58
CA ALA A 249 -26.40 4.71 11.89
C ALA A 249 -26.44 5.71 10.72
N ALA A 250 -25.90 6.92 10.92
CA ALA A 250 -25.81 7.95 9.90
C ALA A 250 -24.89 7.53 8.73
N LYS A 251 -23.74 6.91 9.01
CA LYS A 251 -22.84 6.40 7.96
C LYS A 251 -23.48 5.28 7.13
N LEU A 252 -24.17 4.34 7.78
CA LEU A 252 -24.82 3.21 7.11
C LEU A 252 -26.01 3.65 6.25
N SER A 253 -26.73 4.69 6.68
CA SER A 253 -27.88 5.26 5.95
C SER A 253 -27.49 6.35 4.93
N GLY A 254 -26.26 6.84 4.97
CA GLY A 254 -25.80 7.96 4.13
C GLY A 254 -26.31 9.33 4.58
N ASP A 255 -26.79 9.46 5.82
CA ASP A 255 -27.29 10.72 6.39
C ASP A 255 -26.13 11.65 6.81
N SER A 256 -25.86 12.66 6.00
CA SER A 256 -24.81 13.64 6.27
C SER A 256 -25.13 14.54 7.46
N HIS A 257 -26.40 14.87 7.71
CA HIS A 257 -26.80 15.75 8.79
C HIS A 257 -26.73 15.04 10.14
N GLY A 258 -27.24 13.81 10.21
CA GLY A 258 -27.09 12.93 11.38
C GLY A 258 -25.63 12.65 11.72
N LEU A 259 -24.77 12.51 10.71
CA LEU A 259 -23.33 12.30 10.92
C LEU A 259 -22.68 13.53 11.58
N VAL A 260 -22.99 14.75 11.13
CA VAL A 260 -22.49 15.97 11.77
C VAL A 260 -23.03 16.10 13.21
N ALA A 261 -24.33 15.85 13.41
CA ALA A 261 -24.96 15.91 14.73
C ALA A 261 -24.37 14.89 15.73
N SER A 262 -23.88 13.75 15.23
CA SER A 262 -23.25 12.70 16.05
C SER A 262 -21.90 13.10 16.65
N GLY A 263 -21.29 14.20 16.22
CA GLY A 263 -19.98 14.66 16.72
C GLY A 263 -18.80 13.77 16.31
N LEU A 264 -19.03 12.72 15.52
CA LEU A 264 -18.00 11.79 15.04
C LEU A 264 -16.97 12.44 14.07
N PRO A 265 -17.36 13.32 13.11
CA PRO A 265 -16.40 13.85 12.14
C PRO A 265 -15.21 14.63 12.73
N PRO A 266 -15.36 15.48 13.77
CA PRO A 266 -14.21 16.09 14.45
C PRO A 266 -13.17 15.08 14.95
N LEU A 267 -13.61 13.99 15.59
CA LEU A 267 -12.71 12.93 16.06
C LEU A 267 -12.01 12.23 14.89
N GLU A 268 -12.75 11.90 13.82
CA GLU A 268 -12.18 11.26 12.64
C GLU A 268 -11.17 12.15 11.93
N ASN A 269 -11.48 13.45 11.80
CA ASN A 269 -10.59 14.43 11.21
C ASN A 269 -9.32 14.60 12.05
N ALA A 270 -9.43 14.60 13.39
CA ALA A 270 -8.27 14.65 14.27
C ALA A 270 -7.40 13.40 14.13
N LEU A 271 -8.00 12.20 14.10
CA LEU A 271 -7.30 10.93 13.91
C LEU A 271 -6.63 10.85 12.53
N VAL A 272 -7.33 11.25 11.46
CA VAL A 272 -6.81 11.27 10.09
C VAL A 272 -5.74 12.35 9.92
N GLY A 273 -5.94 13.54 10.48
CA GLY A 273 -4.96 14.62 10.46
C GLY A 273 -3.66 14.21 11.16
N PHE A 274 -3.78 13.66 12.37
CA PHE A 274 -2.65 13.08 13.08
C PHE A 274 -1.94 12.01 12.24
N LEU A 275 -2.68 11.15 11.55
CA LEU A 275 -2.06 10.16 10.69
C LEU A 275 -1.27 10.75 9.52
N LEU A 276 -1.83 11.75 8.87
CA LEU A 276 -1.20 12.33 7.68
C LEU A 276 0.01 13.19 8.04
N GLU A 277 -0.02 13.83 9.21
CA GLU A 277 0.96 14.87 9.58
C GLU A 277 1.97 14.37 10.61
N LYS A 278 1.56 13.52 11.54
CA LYS A 278 2.36 13.13 12.71
C LYS A 278 2.64 11.63 12.83
N LYS A 279 1.98 10.76 12.05
CA LYS A 279 2.20 9.29 12.12
C LYS A 279 3.67 8.93 11.96
N ARG A 280 4.32 9.44 10.91
CA ARG A 280 5.70 9.06 10.55
C ARG A 280 6.68 9.37 11.67
N THR A 281 6.57 10.57 12.23
CA THR A 281 7.43 11.06 13.30
C THR A 281 7.12 10.37 14.62
N ALA A 282 5.84 10.28 15.00
CA ALA A 282 5.41 9.57 16.21
C ALA A 282 5.80 8.08 16.16
N PHE A 283 5.54 7.41 15.04
CA PHE A 283 5.89 6.00 14.84
C PHE A 283 7.39 5.75 14.99
N LEU A 284 8.25 6.52 14.31
CA LEU A 284 9.69 6.35 14.44
C LEU A 284 10.19 6.62 15.84
N SER A 285 9.72 7.69 16.49
CA SER A 285 10.08 8.00 17.87
C SER A 285 9.74 6.83 18.81
N ARG A 286 8.56 6.22 18.64
CA ARG A 286 8.15 5.02 19.40
C ARG A 286 8.98 3.78 19.06
N MET A 287 9.35 3.58 17.78
CA MET A 287 10.23 2.48 17.38
C MET A 287 11.63 2.62 18.00
N CYS A 288 12.20 3.82 18.00
CA CYS A 288 13.50 4.10 18.62
C CYS A 288 13.45 3.87 20.14
N ALA A 289 12.44 4.43 20.82
CA ALA A 289 12.30 4.25 22.27
C ALA A 289 12.17 2.76 22.65
N ARG A 290 11.35 1.98 21.92
CA ARG A 290 11.23 0.54 22.16
C ARG A 290 12.52 -0.22 21.86
N LEU A 291 13.26 0.18 20.83
CA LEU A 291 14.55 -0.43 20.53
C LEU A 291 15.54 -0.19 21.68
N GLU A 292 15.59 1.03 22.21
CA GLU A 292 16.42 1.40 23.36
C GLU A 292 16.07 0.55 24.59
N ASP A 293 14.78 0.45 24.94
CA ASP A 293 14.31 -0.40 26.04
C ASP A 293 14.73 -1.88 25.86
N LEU A 294 14.55 -2.45 24.66
CA LEU A 294 14.92 -3.84 24.38
C LEU A 294 16.43 -4.07 24.34
N VAL A 295 17.20 -3.05 23.95
CA VAL A 295 18.66 -3.11 23.91
C VAL A 295 19.25 -2.98 25.32
N ASP A 296 18.58 -2.27 26.23
CA ASP A 296 18.97 -2.23 27.64
C ASP A 296 18.72 -3.56 28.36
N ASP A 297 17.70 -4.32 27.93
CA ASP A 297 17.43 -5.70 28.36
C ASP A 297 18.47 -6.73 27.85
N LEU A 298 19.39 -6.35 26.94
CA LEU A 298 20.39 -7.28 26.41
C LEU A 298 21.40 -7.70 27.50
N PRO A 299 21.77 -9.00 27.56
CA PRO A 299 22.83 -9.46 28.44
C PRO A 299 24.16 -8.79 28.07
N PRO A 300 25.12 -8.67 29.01
CA PRO A 300 26.44 -8.12 28.71
C PRO A 300 27.24 -9.07 27.80
N PHE A 301 27.75 -8.56 26.68
CA PHE A 301 28.69 -9.24 25.78
C PHE A 301 29.58 -8.20 25.06
N GLU A 302 30.59 -8.66 24.32
CA GLU A 302 31.64 -7.80 23.75
C GLU A 302 31.08 -6.63 22.91
N GLU A 303 30.00 -6.84 22.15
CA GLU A 303 29.38 -5.78 21.33
C GLU A 303 28.16 -5.10 21.98
N SER A 304 27.68 -5.53 23.16
CA SER A 304 26.42 -5.02 23.75
C SER A 304 26.47 -3.52 24.05
N THR A 305 27.62 -3.02 24.48
CA THR A 305 27.83 -1.58 24.77
C THR A 305 27.81 -0.74 23.50
N GLY A 306 28.39 -1.25 22.40
CA GLY A 306 28.36 -0.57 21.10
C GLY A 306 26.94 -0.49 20.53
N LEU A 307 26.16 -1.56 20.66
CA LEU A 307 24.76 -1.60 20.22
C LEU A 307 23.88 -0.64 21.04
N ARG A 308 24.08 -0.57 22.37
CA ARG A 308 23.42 0.43 23.24
C ARG A 308 23.71 1.86 22.77
N GLN A 309 24.97 2.18 22.52
CA GLN A 309 25.35 3.51 22.02
C GLN A 309 24.76 3.82 20.64
N GLN A 310 24.70 2.85 19.74
CA GLN A 310 24.08 3.03 18.42
C GLN A 310 22.57 3.26 18.52
N ALA A 311 21.87 2.51 19.37
CA ALA A 311 20.44 2.69 19.62
C ALA A 311 20.16 4.09 20.21
N GLN A 312 20.92 4.50 21.23
CA GLN A 312 20.82 5.83 21.84
C GLN A 312 21.10 6.95 20.82
N ALA A 313 22.13 6.80 19.97
CA ALA A 313 22.45 7.77 18.92
C ALA A 313 21.33 7.89 17.88
N LEU A 314 20.71 6.78 17.47
CA LEU A 314 19.56 6.80 16.57
C LEU A 314 18.34 7.44 17.24
N THR A 315 18.05 7.11 18.50
CA THR A 315 16.98 7.76 19.26
C THR A 315 17.21 9.26 19.32
N ALA A 316 18.40 9.72 19.70
CA ALA A 316 18.73 11.15 19.75
C ALA A 316 18.59 11.83 18.38
N LYS A 317 19.14 11.23 17.32
CA LYS A 317 19.07 11.75 15.94
C LYS A 317 17.63 11.96 15.45
N TYR A 318 16.74 11.02 15.80
CA TYR A 318 15.35 11.05 15.34
C TYR A 318 14.36 11.64 16.35
N ARG A 319 14.77 11.91 17.60
CA ARG A 319 13.97 12.63 18.61
C ARG A 319 13.82 14.10 18.25
N ASP A 320 14.88 14.76 17.78
CA ASP A 320 14.86 16.21 17.49
C ASP A 320 14.25 16.56 16.12
N THR A 321 14.31 15.65 15.15
CA THR A 321 13.66 15.82 13.83
C THR A 321 12.13 15.74 13.91
N VAL A 322 11.59 15.24 15.02
CA VAL A 322 10.15 15.15 15.33
C VAL A 322 9.60 16.50 15.83
N ALA A 323 10.41 17.30 16.52
CA ALA A 323 10.00 18.59 17.08
C ALA A 323 10.01 19.74 16.05
N ALA A 324 10.81 19.64 14.99
CA ALA A 324 11.03 20.71 14.01
C ALA A 324 10.04 20.71 12.81
N ASP A 325 9.11 19.75 12.75
CA ASP A 325 8.23 19.59 11.59
C ASP A 325 6.98 20.46 11.70
N LYS A 326 7.09 21.70 11.23
CA LYS A 326 5.93 22.59 11.06
C LYS A 326 5.15 22.14 9.81
N PRO A 327 3.83 21.88 9.90
CA PRO A 327 3.07 21.41 8.75
C PRO A 327 3.03 22.48 7.64
N PRO A 328 3.10 22.10 6.36
CA PRO A 328 2.77 23.01 5.28
C PRO A 328 1.28 23.38 5.36
N GLU A 329 0.95 24.65 5.17
CA GLU A 329 -0.43 25.13 5.12
C GLU A 329 -1.20 24.40 4.02
N ARG A 330 -2.28 23.70 4.40
CA ARG A 330 -3.15 23.01 3.43
C ARG A 330 -4.15 24.00 2.83
N GLY A 331 -4.02 24.21 1.52
CA GLY A 331 -5.17 24.57 0.68
C GLY A 331 -6.18 23.41 0.67
N ALA A 332 -7.47 23.73 0.64
CA ALA A 332 -8.57 22.78 0.67
C ALA A 332 -8.48 21.78 -0.50
N ALA A 333 -7.92 20.59 -0.25
CA ALA A 333 -7.93 19.49 -1.22
C ALA A 333 -9.20 18.67 -1.01
N ALA A 334 -9.98 18.54 -2.09
CA ALA A 334 -11.12 17.64 -2.18
C ALA A 334 -10.74 16.23 -1.69
N THR A 335 -11.67 15.56 -1.01
CA THR A 335 -11.48 14.21 -0.49
C THR A 335 -11.23 13.25 -1.66
N GLU A 336 -9.96 13.02 -2.01
CA GLU A 336 -9.58 12.12 -3.10
C GLU A 336 -10.00 10.69 -2.74
N ARG A 337 -11.03 10.19 -3.42
CA ARG A 337 -11.47 8.79 -3.34
C ARG A 337 -10.55 7.95 -4.21
N PHE A 338 -9.79 7.06 -3.59
CA PHE A 338 -8.98 6.07 -4.28
C PHE A 338 -9.85 5.00 -4.95
N ASN A 339 -9.56 4.65 -6.19
CA ASN A 339 -10.31 3.65 -6.95
C ASN A 339 -9.50 2.37 -7.13
N LEU A 340 -10.06 1.21 -6.77
CA LEU A 340 -9.45 -0.12 -6.98
C LEU A 340 -9.05 -0.37 -8.44
N ALA A 341 -9.69 0.25 -9.42
CA ALA A 341 -9.30 0.20 -10.83
C ALA A 341 -7.90 0.78 -11.10
N GLN A 342 -7.41 1.68 -10.25
CA GLN A 342 -6.06 2.28 -10.34
C GLN A 342 -4.94 1.31 -9.92
N LEU A 343 -5.27 0.18 -9.28
CA LEU A 343 -4.31 -0.90 -9.00
C LEU A 343 -3.99 -1.76 -10.23
N ARG A 344 -4.74 -1.59 -11.32
CA ARG A 344 -4.60 -2.42 -12.54
C ARG A 344 -3.43 -1.93 -13.40
N SER A 345 -2.95 -2.80 -14.28
CA SER A 345 -2.00 -2.41 -15.32
C SER A 345 -2.59 -1.35 -16.25
N CYS A 346 -1.74 -0.70 -17.04
CA CYS A 346 -2.17 0.32 -17.99
C CYS A 346 -3.36 -0.12 -18.85
N GLU A 347 -4.44 0.67 -18.84
CA GLU A 347 -5.69 0.37 -19.57
C GLU A 347 -5.46 0.30 -21.08
N ILE A 348 -4.65 1.22 -21.61
CA ILE A 348 -4.30 1.27 -23.03
C ILE A 348 -3.43 0.07 -23.42
N CYS A 349 -2.43 -0.29 -22.60
CA CYS A 349 -1.65 -1.52 -22.84
C CYS A 349 -2.56 -2.76 -22.85
N ALA A 350 -3.52 -2.85 -21.93
CA ALA A 350 -4.43 -3.98 -21.84
C ALA A 350 -5.33 -4.06 -23.09
N ALA A 351 -5.78 -2.92 -23.61
CA ALA A 351 -6.56 -2.87 -24.86
C ALA A 351 -5.74 -3.30 -26.08
N VAL A 352 -4.47 -2.87 -26.17
CA VAL A 352 -3.55 -3.28 -27.24
C VAL A 352 -3.29 -4.78 -27.19
N ASP A 353 -2.95 -5.31 -26.01
CA ASP A 353 -2.67 -6.74 -25.83
C ASP A 353 -3.87 -7.60 -26.21
N ALA A 354 -5.09 -7.21 -25.81
CA ALA A 354 -6.30 -7.93 -26.16
C ALA A 354 -6.48 -8.03 -27.69
N ARG A 355 -6.18 -6.95 -28.42
CA ARG A 355 -6.25 -6.95 -29.90
C ARG A 355 -5.12 -7.77 -30.54
N GLY A 356 -3.91 -7.72 -29.98
CA GLY A 356 -2.79 -8.54 -30.44
C GLY A 356 -3.08 -10.04 -30.28
N TRP A 357 -3.61 -10.43 -29.13
CA TRP A 357 -4.03 -11.81 -28.85
C TRP A 357 -5.13 -12.29 -29.81
N ASP A 358 -6.18 -11.49 -30.01
CA ASP A 358 -7.25 -11.81 -30.96
C ASP A 358 -6.71 -12.03 -32.38
N PHE A 359 -5.74 -11.21 -32.80
CA PHE A 359 -5.09 -11.33 -34.09
C PHE A 359 -4.27 -12.62 -34.18
N LEU A 360 -3.33 -12.84 -33.25
CA LEU A 360 -2.45 -14.02 -33.28
C LEU A 360 -3.23 -15.34 -33.20
N ALA A 361 -4.29 -15.38 -32.38
CA ALA A 361 -5.14 -16.54 -32.23
C ALA A 361 -5.81 -16.99 -33.54
N ARG A 362 -6.19 -16.04 -34.41
CA ARG A 362 -6.77 -16.31 -35.74
C ARG A 362 -5.67 -16.52 -36.78
N PHE A 363 -4.67 -15.65 -36.77
CA PHE A 363 -3.60 -15.61 -37.76
C PHE A 363 -2.76 -16.90 -37.77
N GLN A 364 -2.55 -17.56 -36.63
CA GLN A 364 -1.83 -18.85 -36.61
C GLN A 364 -2.53 -19.93 -37.45
N TYR A 365 -3.86 -19.91 -37.52
CA TYR A 365 -4.63 -20.89 -38.27
C TYR A 365 -4.63 -20.53 -39.76
N GLU A 366 -4.85 -19.24 -40.06
CA GLU A 366 -4.77 -18.72 -41.42
C GLU A 366 -3.38 -18.97 -42.01
N LEU A 367 -2.30 -18.62 -41.30
CA LEU A 367 -0.94 -18.83 -41.76
C LEU A 367 -0.60 -20.32 -41.97
N ALA A 368 -1.21 -21.23 -41.20
CA ALA A 368 -0.99 -22.67 -41.36
C ALA A 368 -1.80 -23.31 -42.51
N THR A 369 -2.92 -22.72 -42.91
CA THR A 369 -3.90 -23.38 -43.80
C THR A 369 -4.16 -22.65 -45.12
N ASP A 370 -3.91 -21.34 -45.17
CA ASP A 370 -4.20 -20.48 -46.32
C ASP A 370 -2.91 -20.07 -47.05
N ARG A 371 -2.82 -20.41 -48.33
CA ARG A 371 -1.66 -20.10 -49.19
C ARG A 371 -1.55 -18.62 -49.53
N ASP A 372 -2.67 -17.90 -49.65
CA ASP A 372 -2.64 -16.47 -49.95
C ASP A 372 -2.13 -15.69 -48.75
N CYS A 373 -2.56 -16.09 -47.53
CA CYS A 373 -2.02 -15.58 -46.27
C CYS A 373 -0.51 -15.81 -46.16
N GLN A 374 -0.03 -17.03 -46.47
CA GLN A 374 1.41 -17.36 -46.46
C GLN A 374 2.20 -16.50 -47.46
N ALA A 375 1.66 -16.28 -48.66
CA ALA A 375 2.31 -15.48 -49.68
C ALA A 375 2.39 -13.99 -49.28
N ASP A 376 1.32 -13.41 -48.73
CA ASP A 376 1.32 -12.04 -48.20
C ASP A 376 2.28 -11.89 -47.01
N PHE A 377 2.27 -12.85 -46.07
CA PHE A 377 3.19 -12.87 -44.94
C PHE A 377 4.66 -12.91 -45.40
N ALA A 378 4.98 -13.78 -46.36
CA ALA A 378 6.31 -13.83 -46.98
C ALA A 378 6.65 -12.53 -47.71
N ALA A 379 5.67 -11.91 -48.39
CA ALA A 379 5.87 -10.67 -49.12
C ALA A 379 6.24 -9.48 -48.22
N ARG A 380 5.76 -9.52 -46.97
CA ARG A 380 6.04 -8.52 -45.93
C ARG A 380 7.31 -8.80 -45.11
N SER A 381 8.11 -9.80 -45.50
CA SER A 381 9.26 -10.29 -44.71
C SER A 381 8.88 -10.83 -43.33
N GLY A 382 7.62 -11.24 -43.15
CA GLY A 382 7.12 -11.83 -41.91
C GLY A 382 6.91 -10.86 -40.75
N PHE A 383 6.99 -11.40 -39.53
CA PHE A 383 6.93 -10.61 -38.29
C PHE A 383 8.27 -9.96 -37.97
N CYS A 384 8.25 -8.80 -37.30
CA CYS A 384 9.46 -8.25 -36.70
C CYS A 384 10.06 -9.22 -35.65
N CYS A 385 11.32 -9.00 -35.25
CA CYS A 385 11.99 -9.88 -34.28
C CYS A 385 11.19 -10.06 -32.98
N TYR A 386 10.54 -8.99 -32.52
CA TYR A 386 9.71 -8.99 -31.34
C TYR A 386 8.45 -9.86 -31.50
N HIS A 387 7.65 -9.60 -32.54
CA HIS A 387 6.40 -10.35 -32.78
C HIS A 387 6.65 -11.78 -33.26
N THR A 388 7.84 -12.07 -33.80
CA THR A 388 8.27 -13.45 -34.07
C THR A 388 8.42 -14.24 -32.76
N ALA A 389 8.99 -13.62 -31.71
CA ALA A 389 9.11 -14.26 -30.40
C ALA A 389 7.72 -14.50 -29.76
N GLU A 390 6.81 -13.52 -29.82
CA GLU A 390 5.43 -13.72 -29.34
C GLU A 390 4.69 -14.80 -30.12
N TYR A 391 4.83 -14.83 -31.45
CA TYR A 391 4.23 -15.88 -32.27
C TYR A 391 4.79 -17.25 -31.92
N GLN A 392 6.09 -17.37 -31.64
CA GLN A 392 6.72 -18.64 -31.26
C GLN A 392 6.19 -19.20 -29.93
N GLU A 393 5.87 -18.34 -28.97
CA GLU A 393 5.28 -18.78 -27.70
C GLU A 393 3.85 -19.35 -27.86
N LEU A 394 3.18 -18.98 -28.96
CA LEU A 394 1.79 -19.33 -29.26
C LEU A 394 1.63 -20.47 -30.27
N ALA A 395 2.44 -20.44 -31.32
CA ALA A 395 2.27 -21.29 -32.48
C ALA A 395 2.74 -22.72 -32.20
N SER A 396 1.96 -23.69 -32.69
CA SER A 396 2.41 -25.07 -32.68
C SER A 396 3.56 -25.29 -33.67
N PRO A 397 4.46 -26.26 -33.41
CA PRO A 397 5.49 -26.65 -34.39
C PRO A 397 4.90 -26.96 -35.77
N PHE A 398 3.72 -27.60 -35.81
CA PHE A 398 2.99 -27.88 -37.04
C PHE A 398 2.60 -26.60 -37.80
N GLY A 399 2.01 -25.63 -37.11
CA GLY A 399 1.59 -24.36 -37.73
C GLY A 399 2.78 -23.58 -38.28
N THR A 400 3.87 -23.51 -37.54
CA THR A 400 5.11 -22.88 -37.98
C THR A 400 5.72 -23.60 -39.19
N CYS A 401 5.84 -24.93 -39.15
CA CYS A 401 6.34 -25.72 -40.28
C CYS A 401 5.44 -25.65 -41.51
N SER A 402 4.14 -25.37 -41.35
CA SER A 402 3.21 -25.21 -42.47
C SER A 402 3.29 -23.81 -43.07
N GLY A 403 3.45 -22.77 -42.24
CA GLY A 403 3.33 -21.37 -42.65
C GLY A 403 4.63 -20.64 -43.01
N TYR A 404 5.76 -21.01 -42.41
CA TYR A 404 7.04 -20.33 -42.62
C TYR A 404 7.86 -20.74 -43.85
N PRO A 405 7.71 -21.94 -44.47
CA PRO A 405 8.53 -22.31 -45.62
C PRO A 405 8.53 -21.27 -46.76
N PRO A 406 7.39 -20.68 -47.19
CA PRO A 406 7.38 -19.67 -48.25
C PRO A 406 8.22 -18.41 -47.93
N LEU A 407 8.21 -17.98 -46.66
CA LEU A 407 9.06 -16.88 -46.19
C LEU A 407 10.55 -17.26 -46.27
N LEU A 408 10.92 -18.44 -45.77
CA LEU A 408 12.31 -18.89 -45.77
C LEU A 408 12.85 -19.11 -47.19
N GLU A 409 12.04 -19.66 -48.09
CA GLU A 409 12.37 -19.83 -49.51
C GLU A 409 12.62 -18.48 -50.19
N ARG A 410 11.76 -17.48 -49.93
CA ARG A 410 11.92 -16.12 -50.43
C ARG A 410 13.20 -15.47 -49.90
N VAL A 411 13.45 -15.55 -48.59
CA VAL A 411 14.68 -15.04 -47.96
C VAL A 411 15.91 -15.69 -48.61
N ALA A 412 15.90 -17.02 -48.77
CA ALA A 412 16.99 -17.75 -49.42
C ALA A 412 17.18 -17.34 -50.89
N ALA A 413 16.10 -17.12 -51.64
CA ALA A 413 16.15 -16.63 -53.01
C ALA A 413 16.79 -15.22 -53.09
N SER A 414 16.37 -14.31 -52.21
CA SER A 414 16.93 -12.95 -52.14
C SER A 414 18.40 -12.92 -51.71
N LEU A 415 18.81 -13.79 -50.79
CA LEU A 415 20.23 -13.94 -50.42
C LEU A 415 21.06 -14.45 -51.60
N ARG A 416 20.56 -15.46 -52.33
CA ARG A 416 21.23 -15.98 -53.53
C ARG A 416 21.35 -14.92 -54.63
N SER A 417 20.30 -14.12 -54.87
CA SER A 417 20.37 -13.05 -55.86
C SER A 417 21.30 -11.93 -55.43
N GLY A 418 21.26 -11.53 -54.15
CA GLY A 418 22.12 -10.49 -53.60
C GLY A 418 23.60 -10.87 -53.65
N ALA A 419 23.93 -12.15 -53.43
CA ALA A 419 25.30 -12.67 -53.49
C ALA A 419 25.98 -12.54 -54.88
N LEU A 420 25.21 -12.28 -55.94
CA LEU A 420 25.73 -12.05 -57.29
C LEU A 420 25.97 -10.56 -57.60
N ALA A 421 25.61 -9.64 -56.69
CA ALA A 421 25.68 -8.19 -56.86
C ALA A 421 27.02 -7.58 -56.41
N GLY A 422 27.21 -6.26 -56.57
CA GLY A 422 28.39 -5.57 -56.03
C GLY A 422 28.39 -5.49 -54.50
N GLU A 423 29.55 -5.26 -53.85
CA GLU A 423 29.68 -5.33 -52.38
C GLU A 423 28.67 -4.43 -51.62
N THR A 424 28.43 -3.22 -52.10
CA THR A 424 27.46 -2.29 -51.50
C THR A 424 26.02 -2.81 -51.64
N GLU A 425 25.70 -3.44 -52.77
CA GLU A 425 24.38 -4.00 -53.07
C GLU A 425 24.12 -5.28 -52.26
N MET A 426 25.16 -6.07 -51.98
CA MET A 426 25.08 -7.23 -51.07
C MET A 426 24.63 -6.81 -49.67
N ARG A 427 25.23 -5.74 -49.12
CA ARG A 427 24.86 -5.24 -47.78
C ARG A 427 23.42 -4.75 -47.74
N SER A 428 23.02 -3.94 -48.73
CA SER A 428 21.64 -3.46 -48.84
C SER A 428 20.62 -4.58 -49.07
N ALA A 429 20.99 -5.64 -49.80
CA ALA A 429 20.13 -6.81 -49.99
C ALA A 429 19.87 -7.56 -48.67
N VAL A 430 20.87 -7.65 -47.78
CA VAL A 430 20.69 -8.25 -46.45
C VAL A 430 19.83 -7.34 -45.56
N GLU A 431 20.06 -6.03 -45.57
CA GLU A 431 19.27 -5.07 -44.80
C GLU A 431 17.79 -5.06 -45.21
N ALA A 432 17.50 -5.18 -46.51
CA ALA A 432 16.13 -5.21 -47.05
C ALA A 432 15.33 -6.46 -46.62
N LEU A 433 15.99 -7.51 -46.14
CA LEU A 433 15.34 -8.72 -45.64
C LEU A 433 14.82 -8.56 -44.21
N LEU A 434 15.29 -7.56 -43.47
CA LEU A 434 14.85 -7.34 -42.11
C LEU A 434 13.41 -6.78 -42.11
N PRO A 435 12.46 -7.44 -41.43
CA PRO A 435 11.09 -6.95 -41.33
C PRO A 435 11.07 -5.60 -40.62
N SER A 436 10.50 -4.59 -41.30
CA SER A 436 10.29 -3.27 -40.73
C SER A 436 8.98 -3.24 -39.92
N ARG A 437 8.86 -2.26 -39.01
CA ARG A 437 7.63 -2.05 -38.23
C ARG A 437 6.40 -1.86 -39.13
N GLY A 438 6.55 -1.14 -40.25
CA GLY A 438 5.46 -0.89 -41.19
C GLY A 438 5.06 -2.12 -42.03
N ALA A 439 5.96 -3.09 -42.18
CA ALA A 439 5.68 -4.33 -42.91
C ALA A 439 5.06 -5.40 -42.00
N CYS A 440 5.43 -5.41 -40.72
CA CYS A 440 4.96 -6.39 -39.74
C CYS A 440 3.42 -6.28 -39.50
N PRO A 441 2.64 -7.32 -39.82
CA PRO A 441 1.19 -7.29 -39.66
C PRO A 441 0.73 -7.03 -38.22
N MET A 442 1.46 -7.61 -37.26
CA MET A 442 1.14 -7.46 -35.83
C MET A 442 1.43 -6.04 -35.33
N CYS A 443 2.55 -5.42 -35.76
CA CYS A 443 2.81 -4.01 -35.46
C CYS A 443 1.67 -3.10 -35.94
N ALA A 444 1.16 -3.32 -37.16
CA ALA A 444 0.05 -2.53 -37.69
C ALA A 444 -1.24 -2.69 -36.88
N VAL A 445 -1.53 -3.89 -36.37
CA VAL A 445 -2.67 -4.16 -35.48
C VAL A 445 -2.48 -3.43 -34.14
N SER A 446 -1.31 -3.56 -33.52
CA SER A 446 -0.99 -2.92 -32.24
C SER A 446 -1.05 -1.39 -32.33
N ASP A 447 -0.47 -0.80 -33.38
CA ASP A 447 -0.46 0.66 -33.60
C ASP A 447 -1.89 1.21 -33.75
N LYS A 448 -2.75 0.49 -34.50
CA LYS A 448 -4.15 0.86 -34.68
C LYS A 448 -4.96 0.70 -33.39
N ALA A 449 -4.68 -0.34 -32.61
CA ALA A 449 -5.32 -0.56 -31.31
C ALA A 449 -4.93 0.52 -30.30
N GLU A 450 -3.65 0.90 -30.28
CA GLU A 450 -3.12 1.94 -29.39
C GLU A 450 -3.74 3.30 -29.69
N LEU A 451 -3.73 3.72 -30.96
CA LEU A 451 -4.34 4.99 -31.38
C LEU A 451 -5.82 5.11 -30.97
N ARG A 452 -6.58 4.03 -31.12
CA ARG A 452 -7.99 3.99 -30.71
C ARG A 452 -8.14 4.08 -29.19
N ALA A 453 -7.36 3.30 -28.45
CA ALA A 453 -7.44 3.28 -27.00
C ALA A 453 -7.00 4.62 -26.37
N VAL A 454 -5.99 5.30 -26.95
CA VAL A 454 -5.62 6.66 -26.56
C VAL A 454 -6.79 7.61 -26.82
N ALA A 455 -7.40 7.58 -28.01
CA ALA A 455 -8.54 8.44 -28.34
C ALA A 455 -9.73 8.23 -27.38
N ASP A 456 -10.08 6.98 -27.08
CA ASP A 456 -11.18 6.64 -26.16
C ASP A 456 -10.93 7.19 -24.74
N VAL A 457 -9.69 7.07 -24.23
CA VAL A 457 -9.31 7.62 -22.92
C VAL A 457 -9.37 9.15 -22.92
N SER A 458 -8.86 9.78 -23.98
CA SER A 458 -8.87 11.23 -24.11
C SER A 458 -10.29 11.81 -24.23
N ASP A 459 -11.19 11.13 -24.95
CA ASP A 459 -12.59 11.54 -25.08
C ASP A 459 -13.34 11.44 -23.74
N ARG A 460 -13.05 10.40 -22.94
CA ARG A 460 -13.59 10.28 -21.57
C ARG A 460 -13.11 11.41 -20.65
N LEU A 461 -11.86 11.84 -20.82
CA LEU A 461 -11.29 12.96 -20.05
C LEU A 461 -11.82 14.32 -20.48
N ARG A 462 -12.20 14.47 -21.76
CA ARG A 462 -12.85 15.69 -22.28
C ARG A 462 -14.31 15.83 -21.87
N SER A 463 -15.04 14.70 -21.79
CA SER A 463 -16.47 14.67 -21.54
C SER A 463 -16.88 14.64 -20.06
N GLY A 464 -15.94 14.36 -19.15
CA GLY A 464 -16.21 14.35 -17.71
C GLY A 464 -15.83 15.66 -17.02
N ASP A 465 -16.67 16.13 -16.09
CA ASP A 465 -16.22 16.95 -14.96
C ASP A 465 -15.10 16.19 -14.20
N ALA A 466 -14.39 16.83 -13.26
CA ALA A 466 -13.27 16.29 -12.48
C ALA A 466 -13.47 14.91 -11.78
N THR A 467 -14.64 14.29 -11.93
CA THR A 467 -14.98 12.91 -11.57
C THR A 467 -14.52 11.86 -12.61
N GLY A 468 -14.34 12.22 -13.88
CA GLY A 468 -13.91 11.30 -14.94
C GLY A 468 -12.53 10.69 -14.69
N THR A 469 -11.62 11.49 -14.13
CA THR A 469 -10.28 11.07 -13.68
C THR A 469 -10.34 9.99 -12.60
N GLN A 470 -11.25 10.10 -11.62
CA GLN A 470 -11.38 9.13 -10.52
C GLN A 470 -11.71 7.70 -10.98
N THR A 471 -12.25 7.53 -12.19
CA THR A 471 -12.59 6.21 -12.76
C THR A 471 -11.49 5.61 -13.63
N LEU A 472 -10.46 6.38 -13.98
CA LEU A 472 -9.38 5.91 -14.84
C LEU A 472 -8.47 4.92 -14.12
N SER A 473 -8.19 3.82 -14.80
CA SER A 473 -7.08 2.93 -14.45
C SER A 473 -5.74 3.63 -14.66
N ALA A 474 -4.67 3.08 -14.07
CA ALA A 474 -3.33 3.62 -14.22
C ALA A 474 -2.94 3.72 -15.70
N LEU A 475 -2.07 4.66 -16.06
CA LEU A 475 -1.44 4.73 -17.38
C LEU A 475 0.07 4.47 -17.25
N CYS A 476 0.69 3.81 -18.23
CA CYS A 476 2.15 3.78 -18.28
C CYS A 476 2.68 5.13 -18.79
N LEU A 477 3.94 5.48 -18.52
CA LEU A 477 4.51 6.77 -18.90
C LEU A 477 4.38 7.09 -20.40
N PRO A 478 4.63 6.16 -21.34
CA PRO A 478 4.44 6.45 -22.76
C PRO A 478 2.99 6.82 -23.11
N HIS A 479 2.01 6.07 -22.57
CA HIS A 479 0.60 6.34 -22.80
C HIS A 479 0.09 7.56 -22.04
N LEU A 480 0.64 7.85 -20.85
CA LEU A 480 0.39 9.10 -20.14
C LEU A 480 0.83 10.28 -21.00
N ALA A 481 2.00 10.21 -21.64
CA ALA A 481 2.47 11.25 -22.55
C ALA A 481 1.55 11.39 -23.77
N ALA A 482 1.14 10.28 -24.37
CA ALA A 482 0.21 10.29 -25.51
C ALA A 482 -1.14 10.94 -25.16
N VAL A 483 -1.71 10.59 -24.02
CA VAL A 483 -2.97 11.16 -23.52
C VAL A 483 -2.78 12.63 -23.13
N ALA A 484 -1.72 12.98 -22.41
CA ALA A 484 -1.43 14.35 -21.99
C ALA A 484 -1.31 15.31 -23.18
N ASN A 485 -0.68 14.88 -24.28
CA ASN A 485 -0.56 15.66 -25.52
C ASN A 485 -1.90 15.93 -26.22
N SER A 486 -2.97 15.23 -25.83
CA SER A 486 -4.31 15.36 -26.43
C SER A 486 -5.31 16.11 -25.54
N ILE A 487 -4.88 16.59 -24.37
CA ILE A 487 -5.73 17.29 -23.39
C ILE A 487 -5.33 18.77 -23.35
N ASP A 488 -6.25 19.65 -23.75
CA ASP A 488 -6.02 21.09 -23.74
C ASP A 488 -6.37 21.76 -22.40
N ASN A 489 -7.21 21.12 -21.58
CA ASN A 489 -7.66 21.68 -20.29
C ASN A 489 -6.61 21.47 -19.18
N PRO A 490 -6.01 22.54 -18.62
CA PRO A 490 -4.93 22.43 -17.64
C PRO A 490 -5.38 21.84 -16.29
N ASP A 491 -6.65 22.01 -15.89
CA ASP A 491 -7.16 21.47 -14.63
C ASP A 491 -7.36 19.96 -14.72
N VAL A 492 -7.86 19.48 -15.86
CA VAL A 492 -7.97 18.04 -16.16
C VAL A 492 -6.59 17.40 -16.23
N LEU A 493 -5.63 18.05 -16.90
CA LEU A 493 -4.25 17.58 -16.98
C LEU A 493 -3.59 17.51 -15.59
N ARG A 494 -3.77 18.55 -14.75
CA ARG A 494 -3.26 18.56 -13.38
C ARG A 494 -3.85 17.43 -12.54
N ALA A 495 -5.16 17.20 -12.63
CA ALA A 495 -5.82 16.10 -11.95
C ALA A 495 -5.30 14.73 -12.39
N LEU A 496 -5.12 14.52 -13.71
CA LEU A 496 -4.55 13.29 -14.27
C LEU A 496 -3.13 13.04 -13.75
N LEU A 497 -2.27 14.07 -13.77
CA LEU A 497 -0.89 13.96 -13.32
C LEU A 497 -0.78 13.65 -11.83
N ASN A 498 -1.57 14.34 -10.99
CA ASN A 498 -1.59 14.08 -9.54
C ASN A 498 -2.06 12.65 -9.22
N GLN A 499 -3.12 12.20 -9.89
CA GLN A 499 -3.62 10.84 -9.74
C GLN A 499 -2.58 9.78 -10.17
N GLN A 500 -1.87 10.04 -11.26
CA GLN A 500 -0.84 9.14 -11.76
C GLN A 500 0.39 9.11 -10.82
N ALA A 501 0.77 10.25 -10.24
CA ALA A 501 1.82 10.33 -9.23
C ALA A 501 1.47 9.49 -7.99
N LEU A 502 0.25 9.64 -7.46
CA LEU A 502 -0.25 8.83 -6.34
C LEU A 502 -0.19 7.32 -6.62
N THR A 503 -0.50 6.92 -7.86
CA THR A 503 -0.43 5.52 -8.29
C THR A 503 1.00 4.98 -8.28
N LEU A 504 1.97 5.78 -8.73
CA LEU A 504 3.39 5.42 -8.75
C LEU A 504 3.98 5.36 -7.32
N GLU A 505 3.71 6.36 -6.49
CA GLU A 505 4.14 6.39 -5.08
C GLU A 505 3.65 5.17 -4.32
N ARG A 506 2.39 4.79 -4.55
CA ARG A 506 1.80 3.58 -3.96
C ARG A 506 2.45 2.30 -4.46
N THR A 507 2.72 2.20 -5.76
CA THR A 507 3.38 1.01 -6.31
C THR A 507 4.79 0.86 -5.74
N ALA A 508 5.52 1.96 -5.57
CA ALA A 508 6.82 1.97 -4.88
C ALA A 508 6.70 1.52 -3.42
N GLU A 509 5.65 1.94 -2.72
CA GLU A 509 5.37 1.51 -1.35
C GLU A 509 5.10 0.00 -1.26
N ASP A 510 4.30 -0.55 -2.17
CA ASP A 510 4.06 -2.00 -2.24
C ASP A 510 5.38 -2.77 -2.50
N MET A 511 6.27 -2.25 -3.35
CA MET A 511 7.60 -2.85 -3.59
C MET A 511 8.48 -2.83 -2.34
N ARG A 512 8.49 -1.72 -1.59
CA ARG A 512 9.25 -1.61 -0.34
C ARG A 512 8.73 -2.59 0.71
N ARG A 513 7.41 -2.69 0.87
CA ARG A 513 6.77 -3.65 1.79
C ARG A 513 7.07 -5.09 1.41
N PHE A 514 7.07 -5.41 0.11
CA PHE A 514 7.47 -6.73 -0.38
C PHE A 514 8.88 -7.09 0.09
N THR A 515 9.86 -6.20 -0.13
CA THR A 515 11.26 -6.41 0.26
C THR A 515 11.42 -6.56 1.77
N LEU A 516 10.75 -5.71 2.55
CA LEU A 516 10.80 -5.76 4.02
C LEU A 516 10.18 -7.04 4.59
N LYS A 517 9.05 -7.51 4.05
CA LYS A 517 8.43 -8.77 4.48
C LYS A 517 9.24 -9.99 4.06
N GLN A 518 9.95 -9.91 2.93
CA GLN A 518 10.84 -10.96 2.45
C GLN A 518 12.08 -11.08 3.34
N SER A 519 12.66 -9.96 3.78
CA SER A 519 13.82 -9.94 4.69
C SER A 519 13.46 -10.34 6.13
N ALA A 520 12.25 -10.01 6.60
CA ALA A 520 11.75 -10.42 7.91
C ALA A 520 11.35 -11.92 8.00
N THR A 521 11.61 -12.74 6.97
CA THR A 521 11.24 -14.17 6.90
C THR A 521 9.73 -14.43 7.07
N ARG A 522 8.87 -13.42 6.87
CA ARG A 522 7.40 -13.50 6.97
C ARG A 522 6.74 -13.47 5.59
N ARG A 523 7.21 -14.34 4.68
CA ARG A 523 6.69 -14.44 3.30
C ARG A 523 5.17 -14.65 3.24
N GLN A 524 4.60 -15.28 4.27
CA GLN A 524 3.17 -15.59 4.37
C GLN A 524 2.27 -14.35 4.55
N LEU A 525 2.84 -13.23 5.00
CA LEU A 525 2.11 -11.96 5.20
C LEU A 525 2.14 -11.05 3.96
N GLN A 526 2.76 -11.51 2.87
CA GLN A 526 2.79 -10.74 1.63
C GLN A 526 1.41 -10.73 0.99
N THR A 527 0.92 -9.54 0.65
CA THR A 527 -0.32 -9.40 -0.12
C THR A 527 -0.06 -9.74 -1.59
N LYS A 528 -1.11 -10.09 -2.35
CA LYS A 528 -0.98 -10.31 -3.80
C LYS A 528 -0.51 -9.05 -4.52
N GLU A 529 -0.89 -7.89 -4.00
CA GLU A 529 -0.46 -6.58 -4.49
C GLU A 529 1.05 -6.41 -4.31
N GLU A 530 1.60 -6.69 -3.14
CA GLU A 530 3.05 -6.62 -2.87
C GLU A 530 3.83 -7.58 -3.77
N GLN A 531 3.34 -8.81 -3.94
CA GLN A 531 3.99 -9.83 -4.78
C GLN A 531 4.09 -9.42 -6.26
N SER A 532 3.10 -8.68 -6.76
CA SER A 532 3.06 -8.23 -8.16
C SER A 532 3.54 -6.79 -8.36
N ALA A 533 3.97 -6.10 -7.30
CA ALA A 533 4.33 -4.69 -7.31
C ALA A 533 5.50 -4.38 -8.25
N SER A 534 6.51 -5.24 -8.29
CA SER A 534 7.68 -5.07 -9.17
C SER A 534 7.30 -5.08 -10.65
N LEU A 535 6.51 -6.06 -11.06
CA LEU A 535 6.01 -6.18 -12.43
C LEU A 535 5.10 -5.00 -12.79
N ARG A 536 4.22 -4.56 -11.88
CA ARG A 536 3.39 -3.37 -12.08
C ARG A 536 4.24 -2.12 -12.26
N ALA A 537 5.23 -1.89 -11.40
CA ALA A 537 6.09 -0.71 -11.48
C ALA A 537 6.82 -0.63 -12.81
N LEU A 538 7.45 -1.73 -13.25
CA LEU A 538 8.13 -1.79 -14.54
C LEU A 538 7.15 -1.53 -15.69
N ALA A 539 5.95 -2.11 -15.65
CA ALA A 539 4.93 -1.89 -16.66
C ALA A 539 4.39 -0.44 -16.68
N LEU A 540 4.33 0.24 -15.54
CA LEU A 540 3.92 1.65 -15.48
C LEU A 540 5.03 2.59 -15.97
N VAL A 541 6.29 2.27 -15.75
CA VAL A 541 7.40 3.11 -16.22
C VAL A 541 7.68 2.90 -17.70
N ALA A 542 7.84 1.65 -18.12
CA ALA A 542 8.26 1.32 -19.48
C ALA A 542 7.08 1.07 -20.43
N GLY A 543 5.87 0.88 -19.91
CA GLY A 543 4.80 0.25 -20.68
C GLY A 543 4.95 -1.27 -20.71
N ARG A 544 3.96 -1.95 -21.30
CA ARG A 544 4.14 -3.36 -21.67
C ARG A 544 5.05 -3.44 -22.90
N ARG A 545 5.55 -4.63 -23.18
CA ARG A 545 6.51 -4.88 -24.27
C ARG A 545 6.04 -4.37 -25.65
N ASN A 546 4.74 -4.13 -25.82
CA ASN A 546 4.07 -3.70 -27.06
C ASN A 546 3.83 -2.18 -27.18
N VAL A 547 4.31 -1.37 -26.24
CA VAL A 547 3.99 0.07 -26.22
C VAL A 547 4.83 0.85 -27.23
N ASN A 548 4.17 1.66 -28.04
CA ASN A 548 4.81 2.53 -29.00
C ASN A 548 5.51 3.71 -28.28
N PHE A 549 6.84 3.68 -28.20
CA PHE A 549 7.63 4.82 -27.71
C PHE A 549 7.62 6.04 -28.66
N ALA A 550 7.04 5.90 -29.84
CA ALA A 550 7.06 6.86 -30.94
C ALA A 550 5.68 7.01 -31.58
N ALA A 551 4.65 7.36 -30.80
CA ALA A 551 3.44 7.92 -31.37
C ALA A 551 3.80 9.22 -32.11
N GLY A 552 3.90 9.18 -33.44
CA GLY A 552 4.08 10.36 -34.29
C GLY A 552 5.50 10.72 -34.74
N GLN A 553 6.54 9.90 -34.49
CA GLN A 553 7.85 10.15 -35.10
C GLN A 553 8.06 9.27 -36.34
N THR A 554 7.98 9.90 -37.51
CA THR A 554 8.65 9.41 -38.72
C THR A 554 10.11 9.16 -38.39
N VAL A 555 10.61 7.96 -38.72
CA VAL A 555 12.03 7.62 -38.64
C VAL A 555 12.83 8.71 -39.37
N VAL A 556 13.43 9.63 -38.61
CA VAL A 556 14.46 10.50 -39.15
C VAL A 556 15.67 9.60 -39.35
N SER A 557 16.05 9.42 -40.61
CA SER A 557 17.27 8.71 -41.02
C SER A 557 18.44 9.11 -40.12
N PRO A 558 19.32 8.16 -39.73
CA PRO A 558 20.46 8.48 -38.90
C PRO A 558 21.29 9.59 -39.55
N PRO A 559 21.83 10.55 -38.78
CA PRO A 559 22.61 11.63 -39.35
C PRO A 559 23.83 11.05 -40.07
N ALA A 560 24.00 11.49 -41.32
CA ALA A 560 25.07 11.08 -42.20
C ALA A 560 26.45 11.26 -41.54
N SER A 561 27.20 10.16 -41.49
CA SER A 561 28.67 10.11 -41.51
C SER A 561 29.42 11.09 -40.58
N HIS A 562 29.78 10.63 -39.38
CA HIS A 562 31.07 11.06 -38.82
C HIS A 562 32.19 10.37 -39.61
N ARG A 563 32.79 11.13 -40.52
CA ARG A 563 34.08 10.82 -41.14
C ARG A 563 35.10 10.48 -40.05
N THR A 564 35.42 9.21 -39.88
CA THR A 564 36.65 8.78 -39.19
C THR A 564 37.84 9.28 -40.01
N ARG A 565 38.48 10.35 -39.52
CA ARG A 565 39.84 10.72 -39.94
C ARG A 565 40.78 9.56 -39.59
N ARG A 566 41.15 8.76 -40.58
CA ARG A 566 42.38 7.98 -40.58
C ARG A 566 43.54 8.95 -40.32
N ARG A 567 44.15 8.90 -39.12
CA ARG A 567 45.53 9.38 -38.95
C ARG A 567 46.44 8.33 -39.56
N VAL A 568 47.07 8.72 -40.65
CA VAL A 568 48.25 8.07 -41.22
C VAL A 568 49.36 8.18 -40.17
N ALA A 569 49.84 7.03 -39.70
CA ALA A 569 51.16 6.91 -39.09
C ALA A 569 52.07 6.27 -40.14
N GLY A 570 53.04 7.04 -40.63
CA GLY A 570 54.19 6.58 -41.41
C GLY A 570 55.42 7.31 -40.89
N ASP A 571 56.27 6.57 -40.17
CA ASP A 571 57.70 6.27 -40.46
C ASP A 571 58.66 7.20 -39.68
N ARG A 572 59.28 6.71 -38.59
CA ARG A 572 60.67 6.16 -38.46
C ARG A 572 61.64 7.18 -37.84
N PRO A 573 62.79 6.77 -37.25
CA PRO A 573 63.31 5.41 -37.06
C PRO A 573 63.10 4.82 -35.66
#